data_AF-A0A1I5YXK1-F1
#
_entry.id   AF-A0A1I5YXK1-F1
#
_cell.length_a   1.000
_cell.length_b   1.000
_cell.length_c   1.000
_cell.angle_alpha   90.00
_cell.angle_beta   90.00
_cell.angle_gamma   90.00
#
_symmetry.space_group_name_H-M   'P 1'
#
loop_
_entity.id
_entity.type
_entity.pdbx_description
1 polymer ?
#
loop_
_entity_poly.entity_id
_entity_poly.type
_entity_poly.pdbx_seq_one_letter_code
_entity_poly.pdbx_strand_id
1 'polypeptide(L)'
;MRDIVKEINEKLDEIEAKENVHILHAIESGSRAWGFASPDSDYDVRFVYVRRKEDYLKLNEPRDVIEWQLDEVLDINGWDLKKALLQFARVNATLFEWSGSPIVYRTTPEW
;
A
#
# COMPACT_ATOMS: atom_id res chain seq x y z
N MET A 1 -4.80 4.10 -24.83
CA MET A 1 -3.93 3.20 -24.05
C MET A 1 -4.34 3.40 -22.60
N ARG A 2 -4.61 2.33 -21.84
CA ARG A 2 -4.96 2.48 -20.41
C ARG A 2 -3.76 3.08 -19.68
N ASP A 3 -3.98 4.12 -18.90
CA ASP A 3 -2.97 4.70 -18.02
C ASP A 3 -3.14 4.06 -16.64
N ILE A 4 -2.44 2.95 -16.43
CA ILE A 4 -2.60 2.14 -15.22
C ILE A 4 -2.14 2.89 -13.96
N VAL A 5 -1.16 3.79 -14.08
CA VAL A 5 -0.68 4.58 -12.94
C VAL A 5 -1.76 5.57 -12.49
N LYS A 6 -2.49 6.15 -13.44
CA LYS A 6 -3.66 6.98 -13.14
C LYS A 6 -4.76 6.17 -12.47
N GLU A 7 -5.06 4.97 -12.98
CA GLU A 7 -6.06 4.07 -12.40
C GLU A 7 -5.69 3.65 -10.96
N ILE A 8 -4.43 3.29 -10.72
CA ILE A 8 -3.92 2.97 -9.37
C ILE A 8 -4.11 4.17 -8.45
N ASN A 9 -3.77 5.39 -8.89
CA ASN A 9 -3.96 6.58 -8.06
C ASN A 9 -5.45 6.86 -7.75
N GLU A 10 -6.34 6.69 -8.71
CA GLU A 10 -7.79 6.79 -8.48
C GLU A 10 -8.28 5.74 -7.47
N LYS A 11 -7.69 4.53 -7.47
CA LYS A 11 -7.99 3.50 -6.47
C LYS A 11 -7.47 3.83 -5.09
N LEU A 12 -6.27 4.41 -4.99
CA LEU A 12 -5.74 4.89 -3.72
C LEU A 12 -6.63 6.00 -3.13
N ASP A 13 -7.15 6.93 -3.96
CA ASP A 13 -8.11 7.95 -3.52
C ASP A 13 -9.42 7.32 -3.03
N GLU A 14 -9.91 6.29 -3.73
CA GLU A 14 -11.11 5.54 -3.35
C GLU A 14 -10.94 4.84 -1.99
N ILE A 15 -9.76 4.25 -1.75
CA ILE A 15 -9.40 3.61 -0.48
C ILE A 15 -9.37 4.64 0.65
N GLU A 16 -8.66 5.77 0.48
CA GLU A 16 -8.58 6.83 1.49
C GLU A 16 -9.99 7.31 1.90
N ALA A 17 -10.87 7.52 0.92
CA ALA A 17 -12.24 7.96 1.17
C ALA A 17 -13.11 6.91 1.86
N LYS A 18 -13.08 5.63 1.43
CA LYS A 18 -13.95 4.59 2.00
C LYS A 18 -13.48 4.09 3.36
N GLU A 19 -12.17 3.93 3.54
CA GLU A 19 -11.58 3.45 4.78
C GLU A 19 -11.32 4.58 5.78
N ASN A 20 -11.46 5.84 5.34
CA ASN A 20 -11.24 7.06 6.12
C ASN A 20 -9.84 7.07 6.75
N VAL A 21 -8.85 6.82 5.90
CA VAL A 21 -7.42 6.75 6.22
C VAL A 21 -6.64 7.72 5.34
N HIS A 22 -5.40 8.00 5.71
CA HIS A 22 -4.47 8.75 4.91
C HIS A 22 -3.31 7.88 4.44
N ILE A 23 -3.12 7.73 3.13
CA ILE A 23 -2.03 6.93 2.55
C ILE A 23 -0.77 7.79 2.48
N LEU A 24 0.29 7.33 3.15
CA LEU A 24 1.57 8.02 3.26
C LEU A 24 2.51 7.66 2.10
N HIS A 25 2.52 6.38 1.71
CA HIS A 25 3.42 5.87 0.69
C HIS A 25 2.81 4.65 0.00
N ALA A 26 2.87 4.60 -1.33
CA ALA A 26 2.40 3.49 -2.14
C ALA A 26 3.44 3.16 -3.23
N ILE A 27 3.76 1.87 -3.35
CA ILE A 27 4.81 1.33 -4.23
C ILE A 27 4.32 0.11 -4.98
N GLU A 28 5.08 -0.28 -6.01
CA GLU A 28 4.99 -1.60 -6.63
C GLU A 28 5.90 -2.57 -5.87
N SER A 29 5.40 -3.71 -5.39
CA SER A 29 6.25 -4.75 -4.79
C SER A 29 6.50 -5.94 -5.71
N GLY A 30 5.82 -6.01 -6.84
CA GLY A 30 5.74 -7.20 -7.67
C GLY A 30 6.88 -7.37 -8.65
N SER A 31 6.68 -8.33 -9.56
CA SER A 31 7.58 -8.60 -10.68
C SER A 31 7.94 -7.34 -11.50
N ARG A 32 7.03 -6.34 -11.52
CA ARG A 32 7.20 -5.05 -12.20
C ARG A 32 8.26 -4.17 -11.55
N ALA A 33 8.37 -4.18 -10.23
CA ALA A 33 9.41 -3.44 -9.51
C ALA A 33 10.82 -3.97 -9.82
N TRP A 34 10.93 -5.26 -10.13
CA TRP A 34 12.22 -5.95 -10.25
C TRP A 34 12.59 -6.33 -11.69
N GLY A 35 11.81 -5.90 -12.68
CA GLY A 35 12.09 -6.11 -14.10
C GLY A 35 11.82 -7.53 -14.62
N PHE A 36 11.04 -8.32 -13.88
CA PHE A 36 10.65 -9.69 -14.26
C PHE A 36 9.23 -9.79 -14.81
N ALA A 37 8.51 -8.67 -14.90
CA ALA A 37 7.12 -8.65 -15.34
C ALA A 37 6.96 -9.07 -16.80
N SER A 38 5.93 -9.88 -17.05
CA SER A 38 5.39 -10.13 -18.38
C SER A 38 4.22 -9.16 -18.66
N PRO A 39 3.71 -9.10 -19.90
CA PRO A 39 2.52 -8.31 -20.20
C PRO A 39 1.29 -8.68 -19.35
N ASP A 40 1.20 -9.96 -18.95
CA ASP A 40 0.08 -10.52 -18.18
C ASP A 40 0.31 -10.46 -16.66
N SER A 41 1.42 -9.89 -16.20
CA SER A 41 1.64 -9.68 -14.76
C SER A 41 0.61 -8.70 -14.20
N ASP A 42 0.12 -8.99 -13.01
CA ASP A 42 -0.64 -8.07 -12.16
C ASP A 42 0.22 -6.89 -11.69
N TYR A 43 -0.41 -5.97 -10.96
CA TYR A 43 0.23 -4.85 -10.28
C TYR A 43 0.07 -5.05 -8.77
N ASP A 44 1.18 -5.39 -8.11
CA ASP A 44 1.24 -5.58 -6.67
C ASP A 44 1.45 -4.22 -6.00
N VAL A 45 0.35 -3.52 -5.74
CA VAL A 45 0.40 -2.22 -5.07
C VAL A 45 0.43 -2.45 -3.57
N ARG A 46 1.50 -1.98 -2.93
CA ARG A 46 1.65 -2.02 -1.47
C ARG A 46 1.72 -0.63 -0.91
N PHE A 47 1.05 -0.37 0.19
CA PHE A 47 1.03 0.96 0.78
C PHE A 47 1.07 0.98 2.30
N VAL A 48 1.51 2.10 2.85
CA VAL A 48 1.43 2.39 4.28
C VAL A 48 0.47 3.55 4.48
N TYR A 49 -0.44 3.40 5.44
CA TYR A 49 -1.44 4.39 5.76
C TYR A 49 -1.48 4.70 7.26
N VAL A 50 -2.06 5.85 7.60
CA VAL A 50 -2.36 6.25 8.97
C VAL A 50 -3.86 6.48 9.13
N ARG A 51 -4.42 6.07 10.27
CA ARG A 51 -5.82 6.31 10.63
C ARG A 51 -5.95 7.64 11.39
N ARG A 52 -7.19 8.08 11.59
CA ARG A 52 -7.44 9.21 12.49
C ARG A 52 -7.08 8.83 13.92
N LYS A 53 -6.67 9.82 14.71
CA LYS A 53 -6.19 9.62 16.09
C LYS A 53 -7.20 8.85 16.94
N GLU A 54 -8.49 9.13 16.76
CA GLU A 54 -9.57 8.51 17.54
C GLU A 54 -9.64 7.00 17.32
N ASP A 55 -9.23 6.50 16.16
CA ASP A 55 -9.24 5.07 15.86
C ASP A 55 -8.17 4.31 16.66
N TYR A 56 -7.05 4.97 16.99
CA TYR A 56 -6.00 4.40 17.85
C TYR A 56 -6.32 4.46 19.33
N LEU A 57 -7.33 5.23 19.73
CA LEU A 57 -7.76 5.38 21.13
C LEU A 57 -8.93 4.44 21.50
N LYS A 58 -9.43 3.65 20.55
CA LYS A 58 -10.47 2.65 20.79
C LYS A 58 -9.90 1.47 21.57
N LEU A 59 -10.71 0.92 22.49
CA LEU A 59 -10.34 -0.29 23.24
C LEU A 59 -10.15 -1.49 22.31
N ASN A 60 -11.02 -1.63 21.31
CA ASN A 60 -10.87 -2.61 20.25
C ASN A 60 -10.12 -1.98 19.10
N GLU A 61 -8.92 -2.48 18.83
CA GLU A 61 -8.13 -2.01 17.70
C GLU A 61 -8.82 -2.35 16.37
N PRO A 62 -8.91 -1.41 15.41
CA PRO A 62 -9.39 -1.72 14.08
C PRO A 62 -8.42 -2.67 13.37
N ARG A 63 -8.89 -3.33 12.31
CA ARG A 63 -8.02 -4.14 11.45
C ARG A 63 -6.87 -3.28 10.91
N ASP A 64 -5.65 -3.78 11.04
CA ASP A 64 -4.40 -3.08 10.70
C ASP A 64 -3.93 -3.33 9.26
N VAL A 65 -4.76 -4.01 8.45
CA VAL A 65 -4.56 -4.32 7.04
C VAL A 65 -5.79 -3.93 6.24
N ILE A 66 -5.59 -3.29 5.10
CA ILE A 66 -6.61 -3.03 4.08
C ILE A 66 -6.27 -3.90 2.86
N GLU A 67 -7.24 -4.66 2.38
CA GLU A 67 -7.15 -5.44 1.13
C GLU A 67 -8.16 -4.84 0.15
N TRP A 68 -7.73 -4.59 -1.07
CA TRP A 68 -8.54 -3.89 -2.06
C TRP A 68 -8.30 -4.45 -3.45
N GLN A 69 -9.40 -4.64 -4.21
CA GLN A 69 -9.39 -5.16 -5.57
C GLN A 69 -8.33 -6.24 -5.78
N LEU A 70 -8.58 -7.44 -5.24
CA LEU A 70 -7.74 -8.63 -5.41
C LEU A 70 -8.23 -9.37 -6.67
N ASP A 71 -7.91 -8.87 -7.85
CA ASP A 71 -8.29 -9.46 -9.14
C ASP A 71 -7.07 -9.80 -10.00
N GLU A 72 -7.28 -10.23 -11.25
CA GLU A 72 -6.18 -10.65 -12.14
C GLU A 72 -5.32 -9.48 -12.64
N VAL A 73 -5.68 -8.23 -12.34
CA VAL A 73 -4.98 -7.02 -12.80
C VAL A 73 -4.35 -6.28 -11.63
N LEU A 74 -5.10 -6.07 -10.55
CA LEU A 74 -4.64 -5.34 -9.38
C LEU A 74 -4.61 -6.28 -8.17
N ASP A 75 -3.56 -6.15 -7.36
CA ASP A 75 -3.51 -6.66 -5.99
C ASP A 75 -3.07 -5.50 -5.09
N ILE A 76 -4.03 -4.85 -4.42
CA ILE A 76 -3.77 -3.67 -3.58
C ILE A 76 -3.86 -4.06 -2.10
N ASN A 77 -2.73 -3.94 -1.38
CA ASN A 77 -2.65 -4.25 0.05
C ASN A 77 -1.96 -3.13 0.84
N GLY A 78 -2.57 -2.73 1.96
CA GLY A 78 -2.08 -1.64 2.80
C GLY A 78 -1.89 -2.03 4.25
N TRP A 79 -0.81 -1.57 4.87
CA TRP A 79 -0.55 -1.73 6.30
C TRP A 79 -0.70 -0.41 7.04
N ASP A 80 -1.35 -0.47 8.21
CA ASP A 80 -1.36 0.64 9.15
C ASP A 80 0.07 0.98 9.60
N LEU A 81 0.36 2.26 9.81
CA LEU A 81 1.68 2.75 10.20
C LEU A 81 2.22 2.06 11.47
N LYS A 82 1.38 1.82 12.49
CA LYS A 82 1.79 1.09 13.70
C LYS A 82 2.24 -0.32 13.35
N LYS A 83 1.47 -1.02 12.50
CA LYS A 83 1.83 -2.36 12.03
C LYS A 83 3.15 -2.31 11.27
N ALA A 84 3.29 -1.37 10.35
CA ALA A 84 4.49 -1.25 9.54
C ALA A 84 5.74 -1.05 10.41
N LEU A 85 5.71 -0.10 11.34
CA LEU A 85 6.82 0.16 12.28
C LEU A 85 7.15 -1.06 13.14
N LEU A 86 6.14 -1.78 13.65
CA LEU A 86 6.35 -3.02 14.42
C LEU A 86 6.99 -4.12 13.59
N GLN A 87 6.60 -4.27 12.32
CA GLN A 87 7.19 -5.27 11.42
C GLN A 87 8.62 -4.90 11.01
N PHE A 88 8.88 -3.61 10.78
CA PHE A 88 10.21 -3.09 10.53
C PHE A 88 11.16 -3.39 11.70
N ALA A 89 10.72 -3.12 12.93
CA ALA A 89 11.49 -3.41 14.14
C ALA A 89 11.78 -4.91 14.33
N ARG A 90 10.95 -5.79 13.76
CA ARG A 90 11.14 -7.25 13.78
C ARG A 90 12.00 -7.76 12.62
N VAL A 91 12.56 -6.86 11.82
CA VAL A 91 13.34 -7.19 10.63
C VAL A 91 12.53 -8.02 9.62
N ASN A 92 11.25 -7.68 9.46
CA ASN A 92 10.40 -8.35 8.48
C ASN A 92 10.86 -7.99 7.05
N ALA A 93 11.26 -9.00 6.27
CA ALA A 93 11.76 -8.84 4.92
C ALA A 93 10.79 -8.11 3.98
N THR A 94 9.47 -8.26 4.18
CA THR A 94 8.45 -7.63 3.34
C THR A 94 8.56 -6.11 3.33
N LEU A 95 8.79 -5.45 4.48
CA LEU A 95 8.94 -3.99 4.47
C LEU A 95 10.27 -3.52 3.91
N PHE A 96 11.34 -4.31 4.06
CA PHE A 96 12.60 -4.00 3.39
C PHE A 96 12.43 -4.03 1.88
N GLU A 97 11.74 -5.04 1.37
CA GLU A 97 11.38 -5.12 -0.05
C GLU A 97 10.57 -3.90 -0.51
N TRP A 98 9.52 -3.51 0.24
CA TRP A 98 8.70 -2.35 -0.10
C TRP A 98 9.53 -1.06 -0.13
N SER A 99 10.39 -0.87 0.88
CA SER A 99 11.28 0.30 0.96
C SER A 99 12.33 0.35 -0.14
N GLY A 100 12.65 -0.80 -0.74
CA GLY A 100 13.62 -0.93 -1.84
C GLY A 100 12.99 -0.79 -3.22
N SER A 101 11.67 -0.63 -3.32
CA SER A 101 11.00 -0.57 -4.62
C SER A 101 11.45 0.66 -5.42
N PRO A 102 11.83 0.48 -6.69
CA PRO A 102 12.17 1.60 -7.58
C PRO A 102 10.93 2.30 -8.16
N ILE A 103 9.73 1.75 -7.99
CA ILE A 103 8.49 2.29 -8.54
C ILE A 103 7.60 2.77 -7.39
N VAL A 104 7.49 4.09 -7.28
CA VAL A 104 6.64 4.77 -6.29
C VAL A 104 5.42 5.35 -7.02
N TYR A 105 4.23 4.92 -6.60
CA TYR A 105 2.96 5.42 -7.14
C TYR A 105 2.51 6.72 -6.45
N ARG A 106 2.75 6.82 -5.14
CA ARG A 106 2.37 7.97 -4.30
C ARG A 106 3.30 8.06 -3.10
N THR A 107 3.68 9.27 -2.72
CA THR A 107 4.35 9.53 -1.44
C THR A 107 3.95 10.90 -0.92
N THR A 108 3.84 11.04 0.39
CA THR A 108 3.62 12.31 1.06
C THR A 108 4.90 12.77 1.77
N PRO A 109 5.02 14.07 2.14
CA PRO A 109 6.17 14.57 2.88
C PRO A 109 6.35 13.98 4.29
N GLU A 110 5.30 13.39 4.87
CA GLU A 110 5.31 12.79 6.20
C GLU A 110 5.95 11.39 6.24
N TRP A 111 6.14 10.75 5.08
CA TRP A 111 6.83 9.47 4.93
C TRP A 111 8.34 9.64 4.82
#